data_AF-A0AAU7B382-F1
#
_entry.id   AF-A0AAU7B382-F1
#
_cell.length_a   1.000
_cell.length_b   1.000
_cell.length_c   1.000
_cell.angle_alpha   90.00
_cell.angle_beta   90.00
_cell.angle_gamma   90.00
#
_symmetry.space_group_name_H-M   'P 1'
#
loop_
_entity.id
_entity.type
_entity.pdbx_description
1 polymer ?
#
loop_
_entity_poly.entity_id
_entity_poly.type
_entity_poly.pdbx_seq_one_letter_code
_entity_poly.pdbx_strand_id
1 'polypeptide(L)'
;MRRSWVPTLGCAVAVLAGCGPGATPISPGCTEDVAPVIRALERAPAAVTLVDGSRLSECISDGTDEAELLNVGITFSRAAEELRVTAREQEDRAVAVQLGYLIGATRRGAERTAGVMSELQRRVELVGGRLQTEAPDLAADVDRGLAAGEKTG
;
A
#
# COMPACT_ATOMS: atom_id res chain seq x y z
N MET A 1 -9.61 30.06 69.15
CA MET A 1 -8.41 30.21 68.29
C MET A 1 -7.71 28.86 68.18
N ARG A 2 -7.19 28.51 66.98
CA ARG A 2 -6.33 27.35 66.62
C ARG A 2 -7.11 26.07 66.26
N ARG A 3 -7.29 25.80 64.97
CA ARG A 3 -6.39 25.17 63.97
C ARG A 3 -6.64 23.66 63.88
N SER A 4 -7.53 23.32 62.95
CA SER A 4 -7.66 22.08 62.19
C SER A 4 -6.32 21.52 61.74
N TRP A 5 -6.20 20.19 61.58
CA TRP A 5 -5.35 19.49 60.60
C TRP A 5 -6.07 18.20 60.12
N VAL A 6 -6.40 18.14 58.83
CA VAL A 6 -6.86 16.95 58.10
C VAL A 6 -5.66 16.50 57.23
N PRO A 7 -5.21 15.24 57.31
CA PRO A 7 -4.12 14.78 56.46
C PRO A 7 -4.64 14.45 55.06
N THR A 8 -4.12 15.17 54.06
CA THR A 8 -4.35 14.93 52.64
C THR A 8 -3.52 13.72 52.18
N LEU A 9 -4.19 12.63 51.81
CA LEU A 9 -3.57 11.47 51.15
C LEU A 9 -3.24 11.86 49.70
N GLY A 10 -1.94 11.94 49.37
CA GLY A 10 -1.47 12.18 48.01
C GLY A 10 -1.47 10.89 47.19
N CYS A 11 -2.29 10.83 46.14
CA CYS A 11 -2.18 9.82 45.09
C CYS A 11 -1.13 10.26 44.07
N ALA A 12 0.03 9.59 44.08
CA ALA A 12 1.02 9.67 43.01
C ALA A 12 0.55 8.80 41.84
N VAL A 13 0.14 9.42 40.73
CA VAL A 13 -0.14 8.72 39.47
C VAL A 13 1.15 8.71 38.65
N ALA A 14 1.83 7.57 38.62
CA ALA A 14 2.89 7.29 37.66
C ALA A 14 2.25 6.87 36.33
N VAL A 15 2.18 7.78 35.36
CA VAL A 15 1.78 7.42 33.99
C VAL A 15 2.99 6.83 33.28
N LEU A 16 2.93 5.53 33.03
CA LEU A 16 3.88 4.78 32.22
C LEU A 16 3.94 5.38 30.81
N ALA A 17 5.11 5.91 30.43
CA ALA A 17 5.44 6.19 29.05
C ALA A 17 5.78 4.87 28.33
N GLY A 18 5.27 4.72 27.10
CA GLY A 18 5.80 3.78 26.11
C GLY A 18 5.01 2.50 25.90
N CYS A 19 4.10 2.53 24.92
CA CYS A 19 3.83 1.39 24.02
C CYS A 19 2.89 1.82 22.88
N GLY A 20 3.46 2.44 21.86
CA GLY A 20 2.96 2.30 20.50
C GLY A 20 4.08 1.63 19.71
N PRO A 21 3.84 0.60 18.87
CA PRO A 21 4.88 0.14 17.97
C PRO A 21 5.36 1.37 17.19
N GLY A 22 6.67 1.65 17.25
CA GLY A 22 7.24 2.76 16.50
C GLY A 22 6.81 2.62 15.04
N ALA A 23 6.27 3.69 14.46
CA ALA A 23 5.91 3.72 13.05
C ALA A 23 7.10 3.20 12.25
N THR A 24 6.90 2.14 11.48
CA THR A 24 7.93 1.68 10.56
C THR A 24 7.87 2.66 9.39
N PRO A 25 8.95 3.43 9.12
CA PRO A 25 8.92 4.38 8.03
C PRO A 25 8.64 3.64 6.72
N ILE A 26 7.82 4.24 5.85
CA ILE A 26 7.56 3.66 4.54
C ILE A 26 8.89 3.52 3.78
N SER A 27 9.07 2.43 3.06
CA SER A 27 10.23 2.25 2.19
C SER A 27 10.36 3.43 1.22
N PRO A 28 11.55 4.04 1.05
CA PRO A 28 11.77 5.08 0.06
C PRO A 28 11.39 4.63 -1.36
N GLY A 29 11.47 3.33 -1.64
CA GLY A 29 11.06 2.75 -2.92
C GLY A 29 9.56 2.87 -3.21
N CYS A 30 8.73 3.19 -2.22
CA CYS A 30 7.30 3.44 -2.40
C CYS A 30 6.97 4.90 -2.75
N THR A 31 7.88 5.84 -2.47
CA THR A 31 7.59 7.29 -2.49
C THR A 31 8.48 8.09 -3.44
N GLU A 32 9.70 7.65 -3.72
CA GLU A 32 10.68 8.43 -4.49
C GLU A 32 10.44 8.42 -6.01
N ASP A 33 10.14 7.26 -6.60
CA ASP A 33 10.01 7.09 -8.05
C ASP A 33 9.08 5.90 -8.38
N VAL A 34 8.52 5.91 -9.59
CA VAL A 34 7.68 4.85 -10.17
C VAL A 34 8.53 3.67 -10.67
N ALA A 35 9.72 3.95 -11.23
CA ALA A 35 10.54 2.92 -11.88
C ALA A 35 10.93 1.75 -10.95
N PRO A 36 11.28 1.96 -9.66
CA PRO A 36 11.54 0.86 -8.72
C PRO A 36 10.32 -0.06 -8.52
N VAL A 37 9.11 0.50 -8.49
CA VAL A 37 7.86 -0.26 -8.33
C VAL A 37 7.62 -1.14 -9.56
N ILE A 38 7.72 -0.56 -10.76
CA ILE A 38 7.54 -1.31 -12.02
C ILE A 38 8.59 -2.43 -12.15
N ARG A 39 9.87 -2.13 -11.88
CA ARG A 39 10.93 -3.17 -11.90
C ARG A 39 10.68 -4.29 -10.88
N ALA A 40 10.18 -3.96 -9.69
CA ALA A 40 9.85 -4.97 -8.70
C ALA A 40 8.72 -5.88 -9.19
N LEU A 41 7.71 -5.29 -9.85
CA LEU A 41 6.55 -6.00 -10.39
C LEU A 41 6.92 -7.00 -11.49
N GLU A 42 8.05 -6.87 -12.17
CA GLU A 42 8.53 -7.87 -13.16
C GLU A 42 8.61 -9.31 -12.61
N ARG A 43 8.67 -9.48 -11.28
CA ARG A 43 8.65 -10.80 -10.62
C ARG A 43 7.25 -11.42 -10.50
N ALA A 44 6.19 -10.66 -10.75
CA ALA A 44 4.83 -11.16 -10.68
C ALA A 44 4.63 -12.36 -11.64
N PRO A 45 3.90 -13.40 -11.24
CA PRO A 45 3.03 -13.48 -10.05
C PRO A 45 3.73 -14.02 -8.78
N ALA A 46 5.06 -14.17 -8.79
CA ALA A 46 5.78 -14.49 -7.55
C ALA A 46 5.75 -13.30 -6.58
N ALA A 47 6.15 -13.53 -5.33
CA ALA A 47 6.21 -12.47 -4.32
C ALA A 47 7.11 -11.32 -4.79
N VAL A 48 6.54 -10.13 -4.84
CA VAL A 48 7.19 -8.88 -5.23
C VAL A 48 7.64 -8.15 -3.97
N THR A 49 8.93 -7.89 -3.90
CA THR A 49 9.55 -7.00 -2.91
C THR A 49 10.36 -5.93 -3.61
N LEU A 50 10.41 -4.75 -2.99
CA LEU A 50 11.34 -3.68 -3.32
C LEU A 50 12.78 -4.12 -3.00
N VAL A 51 13.74 -3.27 -3.38
CA VAL A 51 15.18 -3.55 -3.22
C VAL A 51 15.58 -3.75 -1.75
N ASP A 52 14.91 -3.04 -0.85
CA ASP A 52 15.10 -3.12 0.60
C ASP A 52 14.35 -4.30 1.25
N GLY A 53 13.62 -5.10 0.45
CA GLY A 53 12.84 -6.25 0.92
C GLY A 53 11.40 -5.93 1.27
N SER A 54 10.98 -4.66 1.26
CA SER A 54 9.63 -4.24 1.60
C SER A 54 8.62 -4.75 0.56
N ARG A 55 7.46 -5.23 1.03
CA ARG A 55 6.35 -5.60 0.15
C ARG A 55 5.57 -4.36 -0.29
N LEU A 56 4.88 -4.45 -1.42
CA LEU A 56 4.08 -3.33 -1.92
C LEU A 56 2.87 -3.03 -1.02
N SER A 57 2.29 -4.04 -0.38
CA SER A 57 1.20 -3.84 0.60
C SER A 57 1.68 -3.18 1.89
N GLU A 58 2.95 -3.33 2.26
CA GLU A 58 3.56 -2.68 3.42
C GLU A 58 3.73 -1.18 3.17
N CYS A 59 4.03 -0.76 1.94
CA CYS A 59 4.00 0.65 1.54
C CYS A 59 2.69 1.37 1.89
N ILE A 60 1.59 0.63 1.95
CA ILE A 60 0.23 1.16 2.15
C ILE A 60 -0.21 0.97 3.60
N SER A 61 0.09 -0.17 4.22
CA SER A 61 -0.31 -0.44 5.60
C SER A 61 0.52 0.29 6.65
N ASP A 62 1.78 0.59 6.34
CA ASP A 62 2.73 1.08 7.34
C ASP A 62 2.83 2.61 7.34
N GLY A 63 2.19 3.27 6.38
CA GLY A 63 2.18 4.73 6.30
C GLY A 63 1.38 5.37 7.42
N THR A 64 2.08 6.13 8.25
CA THR A 64 1.49 6.93 9.34
C THR A 64 1.56 8.43 9.09
N ASP A 65 2.38 8.86 8.12
CA ASP A 65 2.55 10.25 7.73
C ASP A 65 1.70 10.59 6.50
N GLU A 66 0.96 11.69 6.56
CA GLU A 66 0.05 12.09 5.47
C GLU A 66 0.79 12.39 4.17
N ALA A 67 1.99 12.99 4.23
CA ALA A 67 2.79 13.30 3.06
C ALA A 67 3.36 12.04 2.42
N GLU A 68 3.81 11.07 3.22
CA GLU A 68 4.22 9.75 2.73
C GLU A 68 3.06 9.02 2.04
N LEU A 69 1.88 8.98 2.66
CA LEU A 69 0.69 8.35 2.07
C LEU A 69 0.25 9.01 0.76
N LEU A 70 0.33 10.33 0.67
CA LEU A 70 0.11 11.08 -0.57
C LEU A 70 1.10 10.65 -1.66
N ASN A 71 2.39 10.54 -1.32
CA ASN A 71 3.42 10.13 -2.26
C ASN A 71 3.23 8.68 -2.73
N VAL A 72 2.92 7.75 -1.81
CA VAL A 72 2.54 6.36 -2.16
C VAL A 72 1.37 6.38 -3.13
N GLY A 73 0.33 7.18 -2.84
CA GLY A 73 -0.82 7.31 -3.70
C GLY A 73 -0.49 7.79 -5.11
N ILE A 74 0.41 8.78 -5.25
CA ILE A 74 0.89 9.28 -6.53
C ILE A 74 1.68 8.19 -7.28
N THR A 75 2.66 7.57 -6.61
CA THR A 75 3.54 6.56 -7.21
C THR A 75 2.77 5.35 -7.71
N PHE A 76 1.86 4.80 -6.88
CA PHE A 76 1.10 3.60 -7.23
C PHE A 76 0.07 3.88 -8.31
N SER A 77 -0.57 5.06 -8.30
CA SER A 77 -1.49 5.45 -9.36
C SER A 77 -0.79 5.61 -10.71
N ARG A 78 0.43 6.16 -10.72
CA ARG A 78 1.25 6.30 -11.92
C ARG A 78 1.73 4.94 -12.43
N ALA A 79 2.24 4.08 -11.56
CA ALA A 79 2.64 2.72 -11.90
C ALA A 79 1.48 1.94 -12.55
N ALA A 80 0.27 2.02 -11.96
CA ALA A 80 -0.90 1.37 -12.51
C ALA A 80 -1.22 1.85 -13.93
N GLU A 81 -1.21 3.17 -14.15
CA GLU A 81 -1.53 3.73 -15.47
C GLU A 81 -0.47 3.39 -16.52
N GLU A 82 0.82 3.39 -16.16
CA GLU A 82 1.91 3.02 -17.07
C GLU A 82 1.84 1.54 -17.46
N LEU A 83 1.57 0.65 -16.50
CA LEU A 83 1.34 -0.77 -16.77
C LEU A 83 0.10 -0.99 -17.64
N ARG A 84 -1.00 -0.25 -17.40
CA ARG A 84 -2.20 -0.32 -18.23
C ARG A 84 -1.90 0.04 -19.68
N VAL A 85 -1.27 1.19 -19.90
CA VAL A 85 -0.91 1.67 -21.25
C VAL A 85 -0.01 0.66 -21.94
N THR A 86 1.04 0.19 -21.26
CA THR A 86 2.00 -0.76 -21.80
C THR A 86 1.35 -2.10 -22.15
N ALA A 87 0.58 -2.69 -21.23
CA ALA A 87 -0.14 -3.93 -21.49
C ALA A 87 -1.11 -3.79 -22.67
N ARG A 88 -1.78 -2.64 -22.80
CA ARG A 88 -2.73 -2.41 -23.89
C ARG A 88 -2.07 -2.24 -25.24
N GLU A 89 -1.03 -1.40 -25.32
CA GLU A 89 -0.35 -1.04 -26.56
C GLU A 89 0.50 -2.18 -27.11
N GLN A 90 1.08 -2.99 -26.22
CA GLN A 90 1.97 -4.10 -26.59
C GLN A 90 1.27 -5.47 -26.55
N GLU A 91 0.00 -5.50 -26.13
CA GLU A 91 -0.75 -6.74 -25.88
C GLU A 91 0.01 -7.70 -24.94
N ASP A 92 0.74 -7.14 -23.97
CA ASP A 92 1.64 -7.88 -23.11
C ASP A 92 0.91 -8.47 -21.90
N ARG A 93 0.77 -9.80 -21.92
CA ARG A 93 0.14 -10.59 -20.85
C ARG A 93 0.93 -10.54 -19.54
N ALA A 94 2.25 -10.47 -19.59
CA ALA A 94 3.07 -10.38 -18.38
C ALA A 94 2.82 -9.03 -17.69
N VAL A 95 2.75 -7.94 -18.45
CA VAL A 95 2.43 -6.60 -17.90
C VAL A 95 1.00 -6.55 -17.36
N ALA A 96 0.04 -7.26 -17.98
CA ALA A 96 -1.30 -7.41 -17.41
C ALA A 96 -1.30 -8.12 -16.05
N VAL A 97 -0.48 -9.17 -15.87
CA VAL A 97 -0.26 -9.82 -14.56
C VAL A 97 0.36 -8.83 -13.56
N GLN A 98 1.31 -8.00 -13.98
CA GLN A 98 1.94 -6.99 -13.12
C GLN A 98 0.93 -5.95 -12.63
N LEU A 99 0.07 -5.44 -13.50
CA LEU A 99 -1.01 -4.53 -13.13
C LEU A 99 -1.98 -5.20 -12.13
N GLY A 100 -2.38 -6.44 -12.42
CA GLY A 100 -3.17 -7.25 -11.50
C GLY A 100 -2.53 -7.35 -10.12
N TYR A 101 -1.24 -7.69 -10.07
CA TYR A 101 -0.49 -7.82 -8.82
C TYR A 101 -0.51 -6.52 -8.01
N LEU A 102 -0.28 -5.38 -8.66
CA LEU A 102 -0.33 -4.07 -8.01
C LEU A 102 -1.72 -3.80 -7.39
N ILE A 103 -2.80 -4.14 -8.10
CA ILE A 103 -4.18 -4.01 -7.58
C ILE A 103 -4.36 -4.88 -6.33
N GLY A 104 -3.96 -6.15 -6.40
CA GLY A 104 -4.09 -7.08 -5.28
C GLY A 104 -3.26 -6.68 -4.06
N ALA A 105 -2.03 -6.24 -4.26
CA ALA A 105 -1.17 -5.71 -3.19
C ALA A 105 -1.78 -4.44 -2.57
N THR A 106 -2.38 -3.58 -3.40
CA THR A 106 -3.06 -2.36 -2.94
C THR A 106 -4.27 -2.68 -2.06
N ARG A 107 -5.11 -3.64 -2.46
CA ARG A 107 -6.20 -4.15 -1.63
C ARG A 107 -5.71 -4.67 -0.29
N ARG A 108 -4.72 -5.57 -0.34
CA ARG A 108 -4.13 -6.20 0.84
C ARG A 108 -3.59 -5.19 1.84
N GLY A 109 -2.96 -4.12 1.35
CA GLY A 109 -2.47 -3.02 2.19
C GLY A 109 -3.62 -2.19 2.76
N ALA A 110 -4.54 -1.74 1.91
CA ALA A 110 -5.64 -0.86 2.28
C ALA A 110 -6.59 -1.48 3.33
N GLU A 111 -6.82 -2.79 3.29
CA GLU A 111 -7.58 -3.54 4.32
C GLU A 111 -7.05 -3.34 5.74
N ARG A 112 -5.75 -3.02 5.89
CA ARG A 112 -5.11 -2.79 7.19
C ARG A 112 -5.14 -1.32 7.65
N THR A 113 -5.68 -0.42 6.84
CA THR A 113 -5.62 1.04 7.06
C THR A 113 -6.91 1.66 7.60
N ALA A 114 -7.89 0.84 8.03
CA ALA A 114 -9.20 1.31 8.51
C ALA A 114 -9.91 2.31 7.56
N GLY A 115 -9.66 2.20 6.26
CA GLY A 115 -10.25 3.04 5.22
C GLY A 115 -9.44 4.26 4.78
N VAL A 116 -8.31 4.58 5.44
CA VAL A 116 -7.44 5.71 5.07
C VAL A 116 -6.99 5.61 3.61
N MET A 117 -6.67 4.41 3.14
CA MET A 117 -6.17 4.18 1.77
C MET A 117 -7.24 3.68 0.79
N SER A 118 -8.53 3.83 1.13
CA SER A 118 -9.65 3.36 0.29
C SER A 118 -9.75 4.06 -1.07
N GLU A 119 -9.44 5.36 -1.13
CA GLU A 119 -9.45 6.11 -2.39
C GLU A 119 -8.29 5.71 -3.31
N LEU A 120 -7.10 5.44 -2.74
CA LEU A 120 -5.98 4.89 -3.53
C LEU A 120 -6.37 3.53 -4.12
N GLN A 121 -6.90 2.63 -3.27
CA GLN A 121 -7.37 1.33 -3.71
C GLN A 121 -8.35 1.45 -4.87
N ARG A 122 -9.39 2.28 -4.70
CA ARG A 122 -10.40 2.49 -5.74
C ARG A 122 -9.78 2.99 -7.05
N ARG A 123 -8.85 3.93 -6.98
CA ARG A 123 -8.20 4.48 -8.18
C ARG A 123 -7.40 3.43 -8.95
N VAL A 124 -6.61 2.62 -8.25
CA VAL A 124 -5.81 1.54 -8.86
C VAL A 124 -6.72 0.46 -9.45
N GLU A 125 -7.80 0.10 -8.76
CA GLU A 125 -8.80 -0.84 -9.28
C GLU A 125 -9.49 -0.33 -10.56
N LEU A 126 -9.84 0.97 -10.62
CA LEU A 126 -10.45 1.56 -11.81
C LEU A 126 -9.53 1.50 -13.04
N VAL A 127 -8.22 1.63 -12.84
CA VAL A 127 -7.23 1.48 -13.92
C VAL A 127 -7.20 0.03 -14.44
N GLY A 128 -7.23 -0.96 -13.54
CA GLY A 128 -7.37 -2.37 -13.90
C GLY A 128 -8.64 -2.69 -14.67
N GLY A 129 -9.79 -2.24 -14.17
CA GLY A 129 -11.08 -2.44 -14.83
C GLY A 129 -11.15 -1.79 -16.21
N ARG A 130 -10.46 -0.66 -16.40
CA ARG A 130 -10.30 -0.04 -17.73
C ARG A 130 -9.54 -0.95 -18.69
N LEU A 131 -8.42 -1.55 -18.27
CA LEU A 131 -7.68 -2.52 -19.12
C LEU A 131 -8.58 -3.68 -19.53
N GLN A 132 -9.30 -4.27 -18.57
CA GLN A 132 -10.17 -5.42 -18.83
C GLN A 132 -11.30 -5.08 -19.83
N THR A 133 -11.75 -3.82 -19.85
CA THR A 133 -12.74 -3.34 -20.82
C THR A 133 -12.11 -3.08 -22.21
N GLU A 134 -10.92 -2.48 -22.25
CA GLU A 134 -10.22 -2.09 -23.48
C GLU A 134 -9.53 -3.26 -24.20
N ALA A 135 -9.13 -4.29 -23.45
CA ALA A 135 -8.45 -5.50 -23.92
C ALA A 135 -8.97 -6.74 -23.14
N PRO A 136 -10.17 -7.25 -23.48
CA PRO A 136 -10.77 -8.39 -22.79
C PRO A 136 -9.90 -9.66 -22.78
N ASP A 137 -9.05 -9.85 -23.79
CA ASP A 137 -8.14 -11.00 -23.88
C ASP A 137 -7.07 -11.01 -22.78
N LEU A 138 -6.81 -9.86 -22.13
CA LEU A 138 -5.87 -9.73 -21.01
C LEU A 138 -6.55 -9.88 -19.64
N ALA A 139 -7.88 -9.99 -19.57
CA ALA A 139 -8.61 -9.93 -18.31
C ALA A 139 -8.22 -11.07 -17.35
N ALA A 140 -8.05 -12.29 -17.86
CA ALA A 140 -7.63 -13.44 -17.07
C ALA A 140 -6.19 -13.29 -16.51
N ASP A 141 -5.33 -12.54 -17.18
CA ASP A 141 -3.98 -12.25 -16.71
C ASP A 141 -3.99 -11.18 -15.60
N VAL A 142 -4.84 -10.16 -15.72
CA VAL A 142 -5.12 -9.21 -14.63
C VAL A 142 -5.65 -9.94 -13.39
N ASP A 143 -6.64 -10.83 -13.55
CA ASP A 143 -7.22 -11.58 -12.43
C ASP A 143 -6.19 -12.50 -11.75
N ARG A 144 -5.30 -13.13 -12.54
CA ARG A 144 -4.20 -13.94 -12.01
C ARG A 144 -3.24 -13.10 -11.17
N GLY A 145 -2.87 -11.92 -11.68
CA GLY A 145 -2.04 -10.97 -10.95
C GLY A 145 -2.70 -10.54 -9.65
N LEU A 146 -3.98 -10.16 -9.71
CA LEU A 146 -4.77 -9.71 -8.56
C LEU A 146 -4.77 -10.75 -7.45
N ALA A 147 -5.08 -12.01 -7.76
CA ALA A 147 -5.07 -13.08 -6.78
C ALA A 147 -3.67 -13.30 -6.15
N ALA A 148 -2.59 -13.16 -6.93
CA ALA A 148 -1.23 -13.27 -6.43
C ALA A 148 -0.85 -12.08 -5.51
N GLY A 149 -1.24 -10.87 -5.89
CA GLY A 149 -1.03 -9.65 -5.11
C GLY A 149 -1.80 -9.66 -3.78
N GLU A 150 -3.05 -10.10 -3.76
CA GLU A 150 -3.82 -10.23 -2.51
C GLU A 150 -3.17 -11.24 -1.54
N LYS A 151 -2.55 -12.30 -2.09
CA LYS A 151 -1.91 -13.34 -1.29
C LYS A 151 -0.51 -12.97 -0.79
N THR A 152 0.31 -12.37 -1.66
CA THR A 152 1.77 -12.23 -1.44
C THR A 152 2.30 -10.80 -1.57
N GLY A 153 1.45 -9.88 -2.04
CA GLY A 153 1.73 -8.46 -2.28
C GLY A 153 2.13 -7.68 -1.07
#